data_AF-A0A7C1NPG9-F1
#
_entry.id   AF-A0A7C1NPG9-F1
#
_cell.length_a   1.000
_cell.length_b   1.000
_cell.length_c   1.000
_cell.angle_alpha   90.00
_cell.angle_beta   90.00
_cell.angle_gamma   90.00
#
_symmetry.space_group_name_H-M   'P 1'
#
loop_
_entity.id
_entity.type
_entity.pdbx_description
1 polymer ?
#
loop_
_entity_poly.entity_id
_entity_poly.type
_entity_poly.pdbx_seq_one_letter_code
_entity_poly.pdbx_strand_id
1 'polypeptide(L)' 'MEQLEIPEKSTRDAIHIAVASVHNIDYLVTWNCAHIANAEVVKKLMKINNSFRVHTPIICTPEELMEV' A
#
# COMPACT_ATOMS: atom_id res chain seq x y z
N MET A 1 10.15 7.19 6.08
CA MET A 1 10.05 5.75 6.41
C MET A 1 9.79 5.50 7.91
N GLU A 2 10.23 6.37 8.82
CA GLU A 2 9.94 6.26 10.27
C GLU A 2 8.45 6.29 10.63
N GLN A 3 7.60 6.97 9.85
CA GLN A 3 6.17 7.11 10.16
C GLN A 3 5.33 5.86 9.86
N LEU A 4 5.85 4.94 9.04
CA LEU A 4 5.14 3.73 8.62
C LEU A 4 5.63 2.49 9.37
N GLU A 5 6.67 2.62 10.19
CA GLU A 5 7.29 1.54 10.98
C GLU A 5 7.58 0.29 10.14
N ILE A 6 7.86 0.47 8.85
CA ILE A 6 8.17 -0.64 7.96
C ILE A 6 9.52 -1.20 8.39
N PRO A 7 9.61 -2.48 8.80
CA PRO A 7 10.87 -3.11 9.14
C PRO A 7 11.83 -3.01 7.96
N GLU A 8 13.14 -2.91 8.20
CA GLU A 8 14.15 -2.79 7.13
C GLU A 8 14.04 -3.93 6.09
N LYS A 9 13.64 -5.12 6.54
CA LYS A 9 13.34 -6.30 5.70
C LYS A 9 12.17 -6.10 4.73
N SER A 10 11.28 -5.15 4.98
CA SER A 10 10.09 -4.82 4.17
C SER A 10 10.29 -3.58 3.29
N THR A 11 11.52 -3.12 3.09
CA THR A 11 11.84 -1.99 2.19
C THR A 11 11.30 -2.20 0.77
N ARG A 12 11.30 -3.45 0.29
CA ARG A 12 10.76 -3.80 -1.04
C ARG A 12 9.26 -3.53 -1.14
N ASP A 13 8.50 -3.84 -0.09
CA ASP A 13 7.06 -3.59 -0.02
C ASP A 13 6.77 -2.07 -0.04
N ALA A 14 7.56 -1.29 0.70
CA ALA A 14 7.47 0.17 0.70
C ALA A 14 7.70 0.78 -0.69
N ILE A 15 8.74 0.31 -1.40
CA ILE A 15 9.04 0.78 -2.77
C ILE A 15 7.89 0.43 -3.71
N HIS A 16 7.34 -0.77 -3.61
CA HIS A 16 6.23 -1.20 -4.47
C HIS A 16 5.01 -0.28 -4.32
N ILE A 17 4.63 0.02 -3.08
CA ILE A 17 3.53 0.96 -2.77
C ILE A 17 3.87 2.37 -3.25
N ALA A 18 5.09 2.85 -3.03
CA ALA A 18 5.52 4.18 -3.43
C ALA A 18 5.46 4.37 -4.95
N VAL A 19 5.91 3.38 -5.73
CA VAL A 19 5.84 3.40 -7.19
C VAL A 19 4.38 3.46 -7.65
N ALA A 20 3.50 2.63 -7.09
CA ALA A 20 2.08 2.66 -7.43
C ALA A 20 1.43 4.02 -7.10
N SER A 21 1.80 4.60 -5.96
CA SER A 21 1.30 5.92 -5.52
C SER A 21 1.79 7.05 -6.43
N VAL A 22 3.07 7.10 -6.77
CA VAL A 22 3.67 8.15 -7.61
C VAL A 22 3.13 8.12 -9.05
N HIS A 23 2.84 6.93 -9.57
CA HIS A 23 2.30 6.76 -10.92
C HIS A 23 0.76 6.80 -10.97
N ASN A 24 0.09 7.13 -9.87
CA ASN A 24 -1.38 7.17 -9.78
C ASN A 24 -2.04 5.87 -10.25
N ILE A 25 -1.45 4.73 -9.89
CA ILE A 25 -2.04 3.43 -10.21
C ILE A 25 -3.30 3.25 -9.36
N ASP A 26 -4.42 2.88 -9.98
CA ASP A 26 -5.69 2.75 -9.27
C ASP A 26 -5.69 1.56 -8.30
N TYR A 27 -5.15 0.41 -8.72
CA TYR A 27 -5.15 -0.83 -7.94
C TYR A 27 -3.75 -1.43 -7.79
N LEU A 28 -3.39 -1.77 -6.56
CA LEU A 28 -2.19 -2.51 -6.21
C LEU A 28 -2.59 -3.92 -5.75
N VAL A 29 -2.57 -4.86 -6.68
CA VAL A 29 -2.96 -6.25 -6.43
C VAL A 29 -1.82 -7.01 -5.79
N THR A 30 -2.05 -7.68 -4.66
CA THR A 30 -1.01 -8.41 -3.93
C THR A 30 -1.54 -9.58 -3.12
N TRP A 31 -0.73 -10.62 -2.96
CA TRP A 31 -0.97 -11.73 -2.04
C TRP A 31 -0.32 -11.52 -0.67
N ASN A 32 0.44 -10.44 -0.49
CA ASN A 32 1.15 -10.18 0.76
C ASN A 32 0.21 -9.51 1.79
N CYS A 33 -0.65 -10.30 2.39
CA CYS A 33 -1.61 -9.85 3.42
C CYS A 33 -0.95 -9.57 4.78
N ALA A 34 0.30 -10.00 4.98
CA ALA A 34 1.04 -9.76 6.21
C ALA A 34 1.62 -8.33 6.26
N HIS A 35 2.07 -7.81 5.12
CA HIS A 35 2.83 -6.55 5.08
C HIS A 35 2.29 -5.49 4.12
N ILE A 36 1.45 -5.84 3.13
CA ILE A 36 0.90 -4.89 2.17
C ILE A 36 -0.63 -4.79 2.32
N ALA A 37 -1.36 -5.88 2.07
CA ALA A 37 -2.82 -5.93 2.16
C ALA A 37 -3.33 -6.10 3.62
N ASN A 38 -2.51 -5.72 4.61
CA ASN A 38 -2.94 -5.69 6.00
C ASN A 38 -3.73 -4.40 6.27
N ALA A 39 -4.96 -4.50 6.78
CA ALA A 39 -5.84 -3.34 6.99
C ALA A 39 -5.22 -2.22 7.84
N GLU A 40 -4.44 -2.54 8.89
CA GLU A 40 -3.78 -1.53 9.71
C GLU A 40 -2.63 -0.84 8.96
N VAL A 41 -1.90 -1.58 8.13
CA VAL A 41 -0.87 -1.00 7.24
C VAL A 41 -1.50 -0.08 6.21
N VAL A 42 -2.57 -0.52 5.55
CA VAL A 42 -3.31 0.29 4.56
C VAL A 42 -3.85 1.56 5.20
N LYS A 43 -4.41 1.47 6.41
CA LYS A 43 -4.92 2.64 7.16
C LYS A 43 -3.83 3.64 7.51
N LYS A 44 -2.66 3.17 7.98
CA LYS A 44 -1.48 4.02 8.23
C LYS A 44 -1.00 4.69 6.94
N LEU A 45 -0.92 3.94 5.84
CA LEU A 45 -0.52 4.43 4.53
C LEU A 45 -1.45 5.55 4.04
N MET A 46 -2.77 5.33 4.06
CA MET A 46 -3.76 6.34 3.65
C MET A 46 -3.60 7.64 4.43
N LYS A 47 -3.41 7.56 5.76
CA LYS A 47 -3.20 8.74 6.60
C LYS A 47 -1.96 9.53 6.19
N ILE A 48 -0.86 8.82 5.94
CA ILE A 48 0.42 9.43 5.54
C ILE A 48 0.29 10.07 4.16
N ASN A 49 -0.14 9.31 3.16
CA ASN A 49 -0.28 9.81 1.79
C ASN A 49 -1.23 11.01 1.71
N ASN A 50 -2.35 10.99 2.43
CA ASN A 50 -3.27 12.13 2.50
C ASN A 50 -2.59 13.38 3.09
N SER A 51 -1.77 13.22 4.13
CA SER A 51 -1.01 14.34 4.72
C SER A 51 -0.02 14.97 3.73
N PHE A 52 0.49 14.18 2.77
CA PHE A 52 1.38 14.62 1.71
C PHE A 52 0.68 14.94 0.38
N ARG A 53 -0.66 14.81 0.32
CA ARG A 53 -1.46 14.93 -0.92
C ARG A 53 -0.96 14.02 -2.05
N VAL A 54 -0.54 12.81 -1.68
CA VAL A 54 -0.09 11.76 -2.61
C VAL A 54 -1.24 10.78 -2.83
N HIS A 55 -1.37 10.27 -4.06
CA HIS A 55 -2.35 9.23 -4.39
C HIS A 55 -2.10 7.96 -3.56
N THR A 56 -3.17 7.27 -3.19
CA THR A 56 -3.07 5.96 -2.54
C THR A 56 -3.82 4.94 -3.38
N PRO A 57 -3.15 3.92 -3.92
CA PRO A 57 -3.82 2.88 -4.69
C PRO A 57 -4.79 2.10 -3.78
N ILE A 58 -5.84 1.54 -4.36
CA ILE A 58 -6.65 0.51 -3.71
C ILE A 58 -5.79 -0.75 -3.62
N ILE A 59 -5.40 -1.12 -2.41
CA ILE A 59 -4.64 -2.35 -2.15
C ILE A 59 -5.64 -3.47 -1.94
N CYS A 60 -5.55 -4.52 -2.74
CA CYS A 60 -6.47 -5.66 -2.70
C CYS A 60 -5.78 -6.96 -3.06
N THR A 61 -6.38 -8.10 -2.69
CA THR A 61 -5.98 -9.42 -3.20
C THR A 61 -6.58 -9.66 -4.59
N PRO A 62 -6.04 -10.61 -5.37
CA PRO A 62 -6.67 -10.98 -6.65
C PRO A 62 -8.12 -11.41 -6.51
N GLU A 63 -8.49 -12.09 -5.42
CA GLU A 63 -9.88 -12.45 -5.17
C GLU A 63 -10.76 -11.22 -4.99
N GLU A 64 -10.35 -10.28 -4.13
CA GLU A 64 -11.08 -9.03 -3.92
C GLU A 64 -11.27 -8.22 -5.20
N LEU A 65 -10.31 -8.28 -6.14
CA LEU A 65 -10.43 -7.60 -7.43
C LEU A 65 -11.41 -8.30 -8.40
N MET A 66 -11.49 -9.63 -8.34
CA MET A 66 -12.34 -10.42 -9.25
C MET A 66 -13.80 -10.51 -8.79
N GLU A 67 -14.09 -10.21 -7.53
CA GLU A 67 -15.45 -10.13 -7.00
C GLU A 67 -16.17 -8.88 -7.56
N VAL A 68 -17.32 -9.10 -8.22
CA VAL A 68 -18.18 -8.09 -8.88
C VAL A 68 -19.41 -7.78 -8.03
#